data_AF-R9BG67-F1
#
_entry.id   AF-R9BG67-F1
#
_cell.length_a   1.000
_cell.length_b   1.000
_cell.length_c   1.000
_cell.angle_alpha   90.00
_cell.angle_beta   90.00
_cell.angle_gamma   90.00
#
_symmetry.space_group_name_H-M   'P 1'
#
loop_
_entity.id
_entity.type
_entity.pdbx_description
1 polymer ?
#
loop_
_entity_poly.entity_id
_entity_poly.type
_entity_poly.pdbx_seq_one_letter_code
_entity_poly.pdbx_strand_id
1 'polypeptide(L)'
;MPSLKISKKGKVLHHIANKILITNSGVIEIDLDQPEIVTEKRSFCIVTIAEHYVENIHKYGSLEDFIKLFSGTKVCVEILTNEGKTLGVEVTTYFKNQLKLAIKGLIVLNSVRDGKFLE
;
A
#
# COMPACT_ATOMS: atom_id res chain seq x y z
N MET A 1 -10.08 -15.08 2.27
CA MET A 1 -10.55 -14.38 1.05
C MET A 1 -11.19 -13.07 1.47
N PRO A 2 -10.73 -11.92 0.96
CA PRO A 2 -11.47 -10.67 1.11
C PRO A 2 -12.84 -10.83 0.43
N SER A 3 -13.91 -10.36 1.08
CA SER A 3 -15.28 -10.45 0.54
C SER A 3 -15.88 -9.05 0.45
N LEU A 4 -16.42 -8.71 -0.71
CA LEU A 4 -17.14 -7.45 -0.92
C LEU A 4 -18.47 -7.52 -0.16
N LYS A 5 -18.66 -6.59 0.78
CA LYS A 5 -19.94 -6.44 1.50
C LYS A 5 -20.84 -5.54 0.66
N ILE A 6 -21.93 -6.12 0.18
CA ILE A 6 -22.98 -5.42 -0.57
C ILE A 6 -24.19 -5.29 0.36
N SER A 7 -24.75 -4.08 0.46
CA SER A 7 -25.99 -3.84 1.19
C SER A 7 -27.16 -4.58 0.53
N LYS A 8 -28.24 -4.81 1.28
CA LYS A 8 -29.50 -5.36 0.73
C LYS A 8 -30.09 -4.52 -0.43
N LYS A 9 -29.61 -3.29 -0.64
CA LYS A 9 -30.01 -2.38 -1.73
C LYS A 9 -29.01 -2.34 -2.89
N GLY A 10 -28.02 -3.25 -2.93
CA GLY A 10 -27.03 -3.33 -4.02
C GLY A 10 -25.87 -2.33 -3.93
N LYS A 11 -25.81 -1.48 -2.90
CA LYS A 11 -24.66 -0.57 -2.69
C LYS A 11 -23.48 -1.28 -2.05
N VAL A 12 -22.28 -1.06 -2.61
CA VAL A 12 -21.00 -1.47 -2.00
C VAL A 12 -20.84 -0.71 -0.68
N LEU A 13 -20.60 -1.44 0.41
CA LEU A 13 -20.44 -0.88 1.77
C LEU A 13 -18.98 -0.55 2.12
N HIS A 14 -18.07 -0.72 1.17
CA HIS A 14 -16.64 -0.50 1.36
C HIS A 14 -16.28 0.93 1.03
N HIS A 15 -15.35 1.49 1.80
CA HIS A 15 -14.84 2.83 1.52
C HIS A 15 -14.05 2.82 0.20
N ILE A 16 -14.17 3.91 -0.55
CA ILE A 16 -13.43 4.12 -1.80
C ILE A 16 -12.26 5.04 -1.48
N ALA A 17 -11.05 4.50 -1.58
CA ALA A 17 -9.81 5.21 -1.35
C ALA A 17 -9.38 5.98 -2.61
N ASN A 18 -8.85 7.18 -2.43
CA ASN A 18 -8.22 7.98 -3.49
C ASN A 18 -6.71 8.16 -3.27
N LYS A 19 -6.24 8.00 -2.03
CA LYS A 19 -4.86 8.27 -1.63
C LYS A 19 -4.48 7.49 -0.38
N ILE A 20 -3.20 7.15 -0.28
CA ILE A 20 -2.57 6.66 0.95
C ILE A 20 -1.68 7.76 1.53
N LEU A 21 -1.75 7.93 2.84
CA LEU A 21 -0.95 8.87 3.61
C LEU A 21 -0.04 8.09 4.56
N ILE A 22 1.26 8.31 4.49
CA ILE A 22 2.22 7.78 5.45
C ILE A 22 2.54 8.90 6.42
N THR A 23 2.00 8.79 7.63
CA THR A 23 2.12 9.81 8.67
C THR A 23 3.25 9.40 9.62
N ASN A 24 4.34 10.15 9.59
CA ASN A 24 5.45 10.09 10.54
C ASN A 24 5.66 11.49 11.17
N SER A 25 6.90 11.96 11.33
CA SER A 25 7.20 13.36 11.66
C SER A 25 6.74 14.37 10.57
N GLY A 26 6.36 13.88 9.40
CA GLY A 26 5.72 14.58 8.29
C GLY A 26 4.67 13.68 7.62
N VAL A 27 4.14 14.10 6.47
CA VAL A 27 3.16 13.34 5.70
C VAL A 27 3.72 13.09 4.30
N ILE A 28 3.82 11.81 3.92
CA ILE A 28 4.12 11.41 2.55
C ILE A 28 2.80 10.96 1.93
N GLU A 29 2.49 11.51 0.75
CA GLU A 29 1.26 11.23 0.03
C GLU A 29 1.52 10.33 -1.18
N ILE A 30 0.68 9.32 -1.34
CA ILE A 30 0.66 8.42 -2.49
C ILE A 30 -0.74 8.50 -3.10
N ASP A 31 -0.87 9.24 -4.20
CA ASP A 31 -2.09 9.30 -4.99
C ASP A 31 -2.33 7.95 -5.69
N LEU A 32 -3.57 7.48 -5.66
CA LEU A 32 -4.00 6.36 -6.48
C LEU A 32 -4.37 6.87 -7.87
N ASP A 33 -3.94 6.18 -8.92
CA ASP A 33 -4.29 6.52 -10.31
C ASP A 33 -5.80 6.48 -10.55
N GLN A 34 -6.49 5.60 -9.84
CA GLN A 34 -7.94 5.49 -9.84
C GLN A 34 -8.46 5.19 -8.44
N PRO A 35 -9.70 5.61 -8.10
CA PRO A 35 -10.29 5.27 -6.83
C PRO A 35 -10.46 3.76 -6.64
N GLU A 36 -10.03 3.22 -5.50
CA GLU A 36 -10.03 1.78 -5.23
C GLU A 36 -10.87 1.39 -4.02
N ILE A 37 -11.42 0.18 -4.06
CA ILE A 37 -12.23 -0.37 -2.97
C ILE A 37 -11.32 -0.91 -1.87
N VAL A 38 -11.47 -0.37 -0.65
CA VAL A 38 -10.73 -0.85 0.52
C VAL A 38 -11.42 -2.09 1.09
N THR A 39 -10.85 -3.27 0.85
CA THR A 39 -11.35 -4.55 1.39
C THR A 39 -10.81 -4.87 2.77
N GLU A 40 -9.53 -5.21 2.88
CA GLU A 40 -8.80 -5.35 4.14
C GLU A 40 -7.74 -4.27 4.20
N LYS A 41 -7.81 -3.42 5.23
CA LYS A 41 -7.06 -2.17 5.30
C LYS A 41 -5.54 -2.39 5.27
N ARG A 42 -5.02 -3.37 6.01
CA ARG A 42 -3.58 -3.64 6.06
C ARG A 42 -3.06 -4.15 4.73
N SER A 43 -3.72 -5.16 4.15
CA SER A 43 -3.38 -5.73 2.85
C SER A 43 -3.48 -4.69 1.76
N PHE A 44 -4.53 -3.87 1.75
CA PHE A 44 -4.67 -2.75 0.83
C PHE A 44 -3.47 -1.81 0.93
N CYS A 45 -3.12 -1.35 2.12
CA CYS A 45 -1.95 -0.50 2.31
C CYS A 45 -0.64 -1.15 1.85
N ILE A 46 -0.43 -2.44 2.15
CA ILE A 46 0.79 -3.15 1.75
C ILE A 46 0.90 -3.23 0.23
N VAL A 47 -0.17 -3.64 -0.45
CA VAL A 47 -0.19 -3.83 -1.91
C VAL A 47 0.04 -2.51 -2.62
N THR A 48 -0.76 -1.49 -2.30
CA THR A 48 -0.65 -0.17 -2.93
C THR A 48 0.73 0.46 -2.73
N ILE A 49 1.28 0.40 -1.50
CA ILE A 49 2.62 0.95 -1.23
C ILE A 49 3.70 0.17 -1.99
N ALA A 50 3.54 -1.15 -2.10
CA ALA A 50 4.48 -1.99 -2.82
C ALA A 50 4.47 -1.69 -4.34
N GLU A 51 3.29 -1.58 -4.94
CA GLU A 51 3.10 -1.21 -6.33
C GLU A 51 3.72 0.17 -6.62
N HIS A 52 3.38 1.16 -5.79
CA HIS A 52 3.94 2.51 -5.90
C HIS A 52 5.46 2.52 -5.90
N TYR A 53 6.10 1.77 -5.00
CA TYR A 53 7.56 1.65 -4.98
C TYR A 53 8.09 1.05 -6.27
N VAL A 54 7.50 -0.05 -6.75
CA VAL A 54 7.98 -0.77 -7.95
C VAL A 54 7.88 0.10 -9.20
N GLU A 55 6.81 0.87 -9.35
CA GLU A 55 6.61 1.80 -10.46
C GLU A 55 7.55 3.02 -10.39
N ASN A 56 7.97 3.38 -9.18
CA ASN A 56 8.77 4.57 -8.91
C ASN A 56 10.15 4.26 -8.31
N ILE A 57 10.74 3.09 -8.61
CA ILE A 57 12.03 2.64 -8.02
C ILE A 57 13.10 3.73 -8.12
N HIS A 58 13.16 4.41 -9.26
CA HIS A 58 14.12 5.47 -9.54
C HIS A 58 14.03 6.68 -8.58
N LYS A 59 12.88 6.91 -7.93
CA LYS A 59 12.67 8.02 -6.98
C LYS A 59 13.16 7.71 -5.56
N TYR A 60 13.24 6.43 -5.19
CA TYR A 60 13.45 6.01 -3.80
C TYR A 60 14.81 5.38 -3.53
N GLY A 61 15.61 5.15 -4.57
CA GLY A 61 16.93 4.53 -4.43
C GLY A 61 16.79 3.03 -4.16
N SER A 62 17.25 2.58 -2.99
CA SER A 62 17.19 1.16 -2.61
C SER A 62 15.90 0.81 -1.85
N LEU A 63 15.54 -0.48 -1.86
CA LEU A 63 14.42 -0.99 -1.08
C LEU A 63 14.60 -0.70 0.41
N GLU A 64 15.82 -0.80 0.93
CA GLU A 64 16.07 -0.51 2.35
C GLU A 64 15.85 0.98 2.65
N ASP A 65 16.22 1.87 1.74
CA ASP A 65 15.99 3.31 1.92
C ASP A 65 14.50 3.66 1.87
N PHE A 66 13.74 2.99 1.00
CA PHE A 66 12.29 3.12 1.00
C PHE A 66 11.65 2.62 2.30
N ILE A 67 12.07 1.45 2.81
CA ILE A 67 11.55 0.91 4.07
C ILE A 67 11.92 1.82 5.27
N LYS A 68 13.02 2.57 5.20
CA LYS A 68 13.38 3.55 6.24
C LYS A 68 12.37 4.70 6.37
N LEU A 69 11.60 5.03 5.32
CA LEU A 69 10.52 6.03 5.41
C LEU A 69 9.45 5.67 6.45
N PHE A 70 9.33 4.37 6.74
CA PHE A 70 8.42 3.79 7.73
C PHE A 70 9.08 3.61 9.10
N SER A 71 10.28 4.16 9.31
CA SER A 71 10.98 4.09 10.59
C SER A 71 10.74 5.36 11.40
N GLY A 72 10.48 5.20 12.69
CA GLY A 72 10.17 6.30 13.59
C GLY A 72 9.22 5.87 14.71
N THR A 73 8.83 6.81 15.55
CA THR A 73 7.83 6.59 16.59
C THR A 73 6.44 6.93 16.06
N LYS A 74 5.45 6.08 16.36
CA LYS A 74 4.04 6.28 15.99
C LYS A 74 3.78 6.48 14.50
N VAL A 75 4.57 5.84 13.63
CA VAL A 75 4.31 5.88 12.19
C VAL A 75 3.03 5.10 11.90
N CYS A 76 2.12 5.68 11.14
CA CYS A 76 0.91 5.02 10.67
C CYS A 76 0.67 5.28 9.19
N VAL A 77 -0.06 4.35 8.58
CA VAL A 77 -0.57 4.49 7.22
C VAL A 77 -2.07 4.75 7.32
N GLU A 78 -2.50 5.84 6.74
CA GLU A 78 -3.89 6.29 6.70
C GLU A 78 -4.39 6.25 5.27
N ILE A 79 -5.68 6.00 5.11
CA ILE A 79 -6.34 5.88 3.82
C ILE A 79 -7.27 7.08 3.71
N LEU A 80 -7.08 7.91 2.69
CA LEU A 80 -7.99 8.99 2.38
C LEU A 80 -9.08 8.46 1.46
N THR A 81 -10.31 8.49 1.95
CA THR A 81 -11.49 7.99 1.24
C THR A 81 -12.42 9.15 0.89
N ASN A 82 -13.43 8.87 0.07
CA ASN A 82 -14.53 9.79 -0.20
C ASN A 82 -15.29 10.25 1.06
N GLU A 83 -15.17 9.54 2.18
CA GLU A 83 -15.83 9.83 3.46
C GLU A 83 -14.88 10.50 4.48
N GLY A 84 -13.61 10.70 4.11
CA GLY A 84 -12.60 11.31 4.96
C GLY A 84 -11.40 10.40 5.22
N LYS A 85 -10.59 10.75 6.22
CA LYS A 85 -9.38 9.99 6.57
C LYS A 85 -9.72 8.84 7.52
N THR A 86 -9.27 7.64 7.22
CA THR A 86 -9.38 6.47 8.11
C THR A 86 -8.03 5.85 8.37
N LEU A 87 -7.81 5.33 9.57
CA LEU A 87 -6.60 4.55 9.87
C LEU A 87 -6.60 3.28 9.01
N GLY A 88 -5.53 3.10 8.22
CA GLY A 88 -5.27 1.88 7.46
C GLY A 88 -4.58 0.86 8.35
N VAL A 89 -3.38 1.19 8.83
CA VAL A 89 -2.57 0.31 9.67
C VAL A 89 -1.50 1.09 10.45
N GLU A 90 -1.22 0.66 11.68
CA GLU A 90 -0.05 1.10 12.42
C GLU A 90 1.21 0.38 11.92
N VAL A 91 2.28 1.14 11.68
CA VAL A 91 3.51 0.56 11.16
C VAL A 91 4.24 -0.18 12.27
N THR A 92 4.24 -1.50 12.14
CA THR A 92 4.97 -2.43 13.01
C THR A 92 6.14 -3.07 12.27
N THR A 93 7.04 -3.74 13.00
CA THR A 93 8.07 -4.58 12.37
C THR A 93 7.46 -5.65 11.46
N TYR A 94 6.33 -6.23 11.86
CA TYR A 94 5.59 -7.19 11.03
C TYR A 94 5.11 -6.55 9.72
N PHE A 95 4.53 -5.35 9.78
CA PHE A 95 4.12 -4.61 8.58
C PHE A 95 5.30 -4.36 7.64
N LYS A 96 6.43 -3.86 8.16
CA LYS A 96 7.63 -3.59 7.34
C LYS A 96 8.15 -4.85 6.65
N ASN A 97 8.15 -5.99 7.35
CA ASN A 97 8.58 -7.26 6.79
C ASN A 97 7.63 -7.74 5.68
N GLN A 98 6.31 -7.63 5.90
CA GLN A 98 5.31 -7.97 4.87
C GLN A 98 5.44 -7.07 3.65
N LEU A 99 5.62 -5.76 3.85
CA LEU A 99 5.84 -4.81 2.76
C LEU A 99 7.10 -5.15 1.95
N LYS A 100 8.21 -5.43 2.63
CA LYS A 100 9.45 -5.85 1.98
C LYS A 100 9.29 -7.12 1.14
N LEU A 101 8.55 -8.10 1.66
CA LEU A 101 8.25 -9.34 0.93
C LEU A 101 7.34 -9.09 -0.28
N ALA A 102 6.29 -8.28 -0.12
CA ALA A 102 5.38 -7.92 -1.21
C ALA A 102 6.14 -7.23 -2.35
N ILE A 103 7.00 -6.25 -2.05
CA ILE A 103 7.82 -5.56 -3.04
C ILE A 103 8.74 -6.54 -3.77
N LYS A 104 9.47 -7.39 -3.03
CA LYS A 104 10.36 -8.38 -3.65
C LYS A 104 9.58 -9.34 -4.56
N GLY A 105 8.40 -9.79 -4.11
CA GLY A 105 7.51 -10.63 -4.90
C GLY A 105 7.08 -9.96 -6.19
N LEU A 106 6.64 -8.70 -6.14
CA LEU A 106 6.25 -7.93 -7.32
C LEU A 106 7.40 -7.71 -8.30
N ILE A 107 8.62 -7.44 -7.82
CA ILE A 107 9.81 -7.31 -8.69
C ILE A 107 10.09 -8.62 -9.44
N VAL A 108 10.02 -9.76 -8.74
CA VAL A 108 10.22 -11.09 -9.36
C VAL A 108 9.12 -11.36 -10.38
N LEU A 109 7.85 -11.15 -10.02
CA LEU A 109 6.72 -11.35 -10.93
C LEU A 109 6.83 -10.50 -12.20
N ASN A 110 7.21 -9.22 -12.06
CA ASN A 110 7.44 -8.34 -13.21
C ASN A 110 8.63 -8.80 -14.05
N SER A 111 9.71 -9.26 -13.43
CA SER A 111 10.86 -9.80 -14.15
C SER A 111 10.51 -11.06 -14.95
N VAL A 112 9.67 -11.94 -14.39
CA VAL A 112 9.15 -13.13 -15.09
C VAL A 112 8.24 -12.70 -16.24
N ARG A 113 7.29 -11.80 -16.00
CA ARG A 113 6.37 -11.26 -17.03
C ARG A 113 7.13 -10.64 -18.20
N ASP A 114 8.19 -9.91 -17.91
CA ASP A 114 8.98 -9.17 -18.91
C ASP A 114 10.08 -10.05 -19.55
N GLY A 115 10.18 -11.34 -19.19
CA GLY A 115 11.17 -12.28 -19.74
C GLY A 115 12.63 -12.01 -19.31
N LYS A 116 12.84 -11.28 -18.21
CA LYS A 116 14.15 -10.88 -17.70
C LYS A 116 14.63 -11.71 -16.50
N PHE A 117 13.80 -12.61 -15.99
CA PHE A 117 14.16 -13.46 -14.85
C PHE A 117 15.12 -14.56 -15.30
N LEU A 118 16.28 -14.64 -14.65
CA LEU A 118 17.26 -15.72 -14.80
C LEU A 118 17.27 -16.52 -13.49
N GLU A 119 17.17 -17.85 -13.59
CA GLU A 119 17.14 -18.78 -12.44
C GLU A 119 18.39 -18.70 -11.56
#